data_AF-A0A1W9T5D9-F1
#
_entry.id   AF-A0A1W9T5D9-F1
#
_cell.length_a   1.000
_cell.length_b   1.000
_cell.length_c   1.000
_cell.angle_alpha   90.00
_cell.angle_beta   90.00
_cell.angle_gamma   90.00
#
_symmetry.space_group_name_H-M   'P 1'
#
loop_
_entity.id
_entity.type
_entity.pdbx_description
1 polymer ?
#
loop_
_entity_poly.entity_id
_entity_poly.type
_entity_poly.pdbx_seq_one_letter_code
_entity_poly.pdbx_strand_id
1 'polypeptide(L)'
;MIKNEKQSMLFKLDIRHHCIETAVKKLYNKSISQYFKTGGDKEKLEKKIDILKNLLEKCDFTYLRRTHSELAGHCRANVAISTDAENRITIVLNGQHIRPYIAK
;
A
#
# COMPACT_ATOMS: atom_id res chain seq x y z
N MET A 1 -26.81 -14.12 10.88
CA MET A 1 -26.38 -13.40 9.66
C MET A 1 -25.03 -12.76 9.96
N ILE A 2 -23.94 -13.42 9.57
CA ILE A 2 -22.58 -12.97 9.88
C ILE A 2 -22.30 -11.79 8.96
N LYS A 3 -22.33 -10.56 9.48
CA LYS A 3 -21.76 -9.41 8.79
C LYS A 3 -20.26 -9.64 8.73
N ASN A 4 -19.80 -10.35 7.72
CA ASN A 4 -18.39 -10.51 7.45
C ASN A 4 -17.92 -9.19 6.81
N GLU A 5 -17.88 -8.13 7.62
CA GLU A 5 -17.27 -6.84 7.30
C GLU A 5 -15.78 -7.08 7.14
N LYS A 6 -15.41 -7.61 5.97
CA LYS A 6 -14.02 -7.79 5.59
C LYS A 6 -13.43 -6.39 5.49
N GLN A 7 -12.71 -5.99 6.53
CA GLN A 7 -12.11 -4.66 6.66
C GLN A 7 -11.17 -4.42 5.48
N SER A 8 -11.69 -3.70 4.49
CA SER A 8 -10.94 -3.24 3.33
C SER A 8 -10.18 -2.00 3.77
N MET A 9 -8.87 -2.11 3.95
CA MET A 9 -8.06 -0.96 4.33
C MET A 9 -7.56 -0.27 3.06
N LEU A 10 -7.86 1.02 2.93
CA LEU A 10 -7.38 1.86 1.83
C LEU A 10 -6.36 2.88 2.36
N PHE A 11 -5.15 2.85 1.82
CA PHE A 11 -4.07 3.76 2.17
C PHE A 11 -3.64 4.57 0.94
N LYS A 12 -3.86 5.88 0.96
CA LYS A 12 -3.39 6.76 -0.12
C LYS A 12 -1.86 6.90 -0.06
N LEU A 13 -1.24 6.83 -1.23
CA LEU A 13 0.18 7.02 -1.45
C LEU A 13 0.40 8.31 -2.24
N ASP A 14 1.35 9.12 -1.79
CA ASP A 14 1.79 10.29 -2.54
C ASP A 14 3.06 9.94 -3.32
N ILE A 15 2.91 9.81 -4.64
CA ILE A 15 4.02 9.48 -5.57
C ILE A 15 4.42 10.67 -6.45
N ARG A 16 4.00 11.90 -6.08
CA ARG A 16 4.23 13.09 -6.91
C ARG A 16 5.73 13.36 -7.13
N HIS A 17 6.55 13.08 -6.12
CA HIS A 17 7.99 13.36 -6.12
C HIS A 17 8.86 12.10 -6.13
N HIS A 18 8.27 10.91 -5.96
CA HIS A 18 9.01 9.66 -5.80
C HIS A 18 8.23 8.49 -6.36
N CYS A 19 8.93 7.41 -6.71
CA CYS A 19 8.28 6.18 -7.15
C CYS A 19 7.42 5.52 -6.05
N ILE A 20 6.52 4.62 -6.47
CA ILE A 20 5.62 3.88 -5.57
C ILE A 20 6.38 3.17 -4.43
N GLU A 21 7.54 2.57 -4.69
CA GLU A 21 8.34 1.90 -3.65
C GLU A 21 8.77 2.87 -2.55
N THR A 22 9.30 4.04 -2.94
CA THR A 22 9.72 5.07 -1.97
C THR A 22 8.52 5.60 -1.19
N ALA A 23 7.36 5.78 -1.84
CA ALA A 23 6.14 6.21 -1.17
C ALA A 23 5.66 5.17 -0.14
N VAL A 24 5.69 3.88 -0.48
CA VAL A 24 5.36 2.77 0.43
C VAL A 24 6.35 2.73 1.59
N LYS A 25 7.67 2.82 1.33
CA LYS A 25 8.71 2.90 2.39
C LYS A 25 8.48 4.08 3.34
N LYS A 26 8.17 5.27 2.81
CA LYS A 26 7.84 6.45 3.62
C LYS A 26 6.61 6.22 4.48
N LEU A 27 5.56 5.63 3.92
CA LEU A 27 4.32 5.34 4.65
C LEU A 27 4.53 4.28 5.73
N TYR A 28 5.35 3.26 5.45
CA TYR A 28 5.76 2.23 6.40
C TYR A 28 6.51 2.86 7.59
N ASN A 29 7.57 3.62 7.31
CA ASN A 29 8.35 4.30 8.34
C ASN A 29 7.47 5.25 9.17
N LYS A 30 6.57 6.00 8.53
CA LYS A 30 5.61 6.86 9.24
C LYS A 30 4.68 6.06 10.14
N SER A 31 4.21 4.89 9.69
CA SER A 31 3.31 4.03 10.46
C SER A 31 4.05 3.40 11.65
N ILE A 32 5.31 2.99 11.48
CA ILE A 32 6.19 2.55 12.56
C ILE A 32 6.41 3.68 13.59
N SER A 33 6.76 4.88 13.13
CA SER A 33 6.91 6.04 14.03
C SER A 33 5.62 6.36 14.78
N GLN A 34 4.44 6.18 14.15
CA GLN A 34 3.15 6.34 14.81
C GLN A 34 2.86 5.21 15.82
N TYR A 35 3.29 3.99 15.52
CA TYR A 35 3.13 2.84 16.41
C TYR A 35 3.86 3.03 17.75
N PHE A 36 5.03 3.67 17.73
CA PHE A 36 5.77 4.01 18.95
C PHE A 36 5.19 5.20 19.73
N LYS A 37 4.22 5.95 19.18
CA LYS A 37 3.58 7.07 19.89
C LYS A 37 2.45 6.57 20.78
N THR A 38 2.35 7.13 21.97
CA THR A 38 1.28 6.84 22.94
C THR A 38 -0.07 7.38 22.45
N GLY A 39 -1.15 6.59 22.56
CA GLY A 39 -2.52 7.04 22.26
C GLY A 39 -3.09 6.65 20.89
N GLY A 40 -2.44 5.77 20.13
CA GLY A 40 -2.94 5.26 18.84
C GLY A 40 -3.60 3.89 18.91
N ASP A 41 -4.46 3.60 17.93
CA ASP A 41 -5.06 2.28 17.67
C ASP A 41 -3.97 1.34 17.13
N LYS A 42 -3.29 0.64 18.05
CA LYS A 42 -2.13 -0.20 17.75
C LYS A 42 -2.47 -1.32 16.77
N GLU A 43 -3.60 -1.99 16.94
CA GLU A 43 -4.00 -3.11 16.07
C GLU A 43 -4.15 -2.65 14.60
N LYS A 44 -4.77 -1.49 14.36
CA LYS A 44 -4.85 -0.92 13.01
C LYS A 44 -3.48 -0.55 12.45
N LEU A 45 -2.59 -0.01 13.28
CA LEU A 45 -1.23 0.32 12.88
C LEU A 45 -0.42 -0.94 12.56
N GLU A 46 -0.52 -1.99 13.36
CA GLU A 46 0.13 -3.28 13.14
C GLU A 46 -0.32 -3.91 11.83
N LYS A 47 -1.64 -3.99 11.57
CA LYS A 47 -2.17 -4.47 10.29
C LYS A 47 -1.64 -3.66 9.11
N LYS A 48 -1.64 -2.33 9.23
CA LYS A 48 -1.09 -1.45 8.19
C LYS A 48 0.40 -1.68 7.97
N ILE A 49 1.18 -1.81 9.04
CA ILE A 49 2.62 -2.08 9.00
C ILE A 49 2.89 -3.41 8.31
N ASP A 50 2.14 -4.46 8.68
CA ASP A 50 2.25 -5.80 8.08
C ASP A 50 1.94 -5.78 6.58
N ILE A 51 0.83 -5.14 6.18
CA ILE A 51 0.46 -4.98 4.75
C ILE A 51 1.56 -4.26 3.98
N LEU A 52 2.06 -3.14 4.51
CA LEU A 52 3.10 -2.36 3.84
C LEU A 52 4.42 -3.13 3.77
N LYS A 53 4.78 -3.87 4.83
CA LYS A 53 5.98 -4.72 4.87
C LYS A 53 5.90 -5.84 3.83
N ASN A 54 4.79 -6.57 3.82
CA ASN A 54 4.55 -7.67 2.87
C ASN A 54 4.57 -7.17 1.42
N LEU A 55 4.00 -5.98 1.16
CA LEU A 55 4.13 -5.32 -0.14
C LEU A 55 5.59 -4.97 -0.45
N LEU A 56 6.36 -4.42 0.51
CA LEU A 56 7.78 -4.10 0.29
C LEU A 56 8.65 -5.33 0.00
N GLU A 57 8.35 -6.46 0.63
CA GLU A 57 9.15 -7.69 0.53
C GLU A 57 8.78 -8.52 -0.71
N LYS A 58 7.51 -8.55 -1.10
CA LYS A 58 7.02 -9.47 -2.15
C LYS A 58 6.70 -8.81 -3.48
N CYS A 59 6.46 -7.50 -3.49
CA CYS A 59 6.04 -6.79 -4.69
C CYS A 59 7.23 -6.46 -5.58
N ASP A 60 7.15 -6.84 -6.86
CA ASP A 60 8.13 -6.40 -7.84
C ASP A 60 7.80 -4.98 -8.32
N PHE A 61 8.31 -3.98 -7.60
CA PHE A 61 8.13 -2.57 -7.96
C PHE A 61 8.83 -2.20 -9.25
N THR A 62 9.85 -2.95 -9.68
CA THR A 62 10.55 -2.70 -10.95
C THR A 62 9.63 -3.05 -12.10
N TYR A 63 9.00 -4.22 -12.04
CA TYR A 63 7.99 -4.66 -12.99
C TYR A 63 6.79 -3.69 -13.02
N LEU A 64 6.25 -3.32 -11.85
CA LEU A 64 5.13 -2.37 -11.76
C LEU A 64 5.44 -1.02 -12.39
N ARG A 65 6.63 -0.46 -12.16
CA ARG A 65 7.04 0.82 -12.77
C ARG A 65 7.24 0.71 -14.27
N ARG A 66 7.69 -0.45 -14.75
CA ARG A 66 7.89 -0.72 -16.18
C ARG A 66 6.55 -0.90 -16.91
N THR A 67 5.59 -1.59 -16.29
CA THR A 67 4.24 -1.80 -16.85
C THR A 67 3.37 -0.57 -16.72
N HIS A 68 3.52 0.19 -15.63
CA HIS A 68 2.77 1.41 -15.36
C HIS A 68 3.73 2.57 -15.07
N SER A 69 4.04 3.34 -16.10
CA SER A 69 4.97 4.48 -16.02
C SER A 69 4.54 5.51 -14.97
N GLU A 70 3.23 5.63 -14.72
CA GLU A 70 2.67 6.50 -13.68
C GLU A 70 3.15 6.15 -12.27
N LEU A 71 3.45 4.87 -11.99
CA LEU A 71 3.96 4.41 -10.70
C LEU A 71 5.46 4.69 -10.50
N ALA A 72 6.16 5.10 -11.56
CA ALA A 72 7.57 5.51 -11.48
C ALA A 72 7.74 6.86 -10.77
N GLY A 73 6.66 7.60 -10.53
CA GLY A 73 6.67 8.93 -9.95
C GLY A 73 6.68 10.02 -11.03
N HIS A 74 6.88 11.27 -10.63
CA HIS A 74 6.86 12.45 -11.53
C HIS A 74 5.54 12.70 -12.27
N CYS A 75 4.49 11.97 -11.92
CA CYS A 75 3.14 12.14 -12.47
C CYS A 75 2.14 12.38 -11.34
N ARG A 76 1.11 13.19 -11.61
CA ARG A 76 -0.03 13.38 -10.71
C ARG A 76 -1.00 12.21 -10.84
N ALA A 77 -0.55 11.01 -10.48
CA ALA A 77 -1.39 9.82 -10.44
C ALA A 77 -1.95 9.62 -9.02
N ASN A 78 -3.23 9.24 -8.92
CA ASN A 78 -3.85 8.94 -7.65
C ASN A 78 -3.61 7.46 -7.31
N VAL A 79 -2.65 7.21 -6.41
CA VAL A 79 -2.23 5.86 -6.04
C VAL A 79 -2.66 5.54 -4.62
N ALA A 80 -3.23 4.36 -4.40
CA ALA A 80 -3.53 3.85 -3.09
C ALA A 80 -3.22 2.35 -2.98
N ILE A 81 -2.96 1.87 -1.78
CA ILE A 81 -2.92 0.44 -1.46
C ILE A 81 -4.26 0.05 -0.87
N SER A 82 -4.87 -1.00 -1.39
CA SER A 82 -6.11 -1.57 -0.86
C SER A 82 -5.92 -3.04 -0.54
N THR A 83 -6.50 -3.51 0.55
CA THR A 83 -6.71 -4.95 0.76
C THR A 83 -8.11 -5.35 0.31
N ASP A 84 -8.17 -6.45 -0.44
CA ASP A 84 -9.41 -7.13 -0.81
C ASP A 84 -10.00 -7.89 0.39
N ALA A 85 -11.24 -8.34 0.24
CA ALA A 85 -11.92 -9.28 1.10
C ALA A 85 -11.05 -10.51 1.47
N GLU A 86 -10.22 -11.01 0.57
CA GLU A 86 -9.33 -12.16 0.88
C GLU A 86 -7.97 -11.73 1.47
N ASN A 87 -7.87 -10.51 2.00
CA ASN A 87 -6.63 -9.91 2.52
C ASN A 87 -5.51 -9.84 1.47
N ARG A 88 -5.88 -9.87 0.19
CA ARG A 88 -4.94 -9.74 -0.94
C ARG A 88 -4.65 -8.27 -1.18
N ILE A 89 -3.36 -7.95 -1.27
CA ILE A 89 -2.90 -6.57 -1.46
C ILE A 89 -3.10 -6.20 -2.94
N THR A 90 -3.71 -5.04 -3.18
CA THR A 90 -3.95 -4.47 -4.51
C THR A 90 -3.51 -3.01 -4.52
N ILE A 91 -3.07 -2.54 -5.70
CA ILE A 91 -2.69 -1.15 -5.93
C ILE A 91 -3.81 -0.51 -6.72
N VAL A 92 -4.42 0.54 -6.19
CA VAL A 92 -5.41 1.35 -6.90
C VAL A 92 -4.68 2.49 -7.60
N LEU A 93 -4.69 2.52 -8.92
CA LEU A 93 -4.12 3.58 -9.77
C LEU A 93 -5.26 4.28 -10.51
N ASN A 94 -5.49 5.57 -10.24
CA ASN A 94 -6.56 6.36 -10.87
C ASN A 94 -7.97 5.72 -10.76
N GLY A 95 -8.21 4.96 -9.68
CA GLY A 95 -9.46 4.21 -9.47
C GLY A 95 -9.46 2.78 -10.04
N GLN A 96 -8.46 2.42 -10.83
CA GLN A 96 -8.29 1.06 -11.35
C GLN A 96 -7.52 0.18 -10.37
N HIS A 97 -8.04 -1.01 -10.08
CA HIS A 97 -7.38 -1.99 -9.22
C HIS A 97 -6.38 -2.82 -10.03
N ILE A 98 -5.10 -2.67 -9.70
CA ILE A 98 -3.97 -3.40 -10.26
C ILE A 98 -3.51 -4.42 -9.22
N ARG A 99 -3.37 -5.68 -9.64
CA ARG A 99 -2.75 -6.70 -8.80
C ARG A 99 -1.23 -6.55 -8.89
N PRO A 100 -0.53 -6.29 -7.77
CA PRO A 100 0.93 -6.28 -7.78
C PRO A 100 1.43 -7.65 -8.21
N TYR A 101 2.39 -7.69 -9.14
CA TYR A 101 3.08 -8.93 -9.46
C TYR A 101 3.93 -9.32 -8.24
N ILE A 102 3.56 -10.44 -7.63
CA ILE A 102 4.31 -11.04 -6.52
C ILE A 102 5.31 -11.99 -7.17
N ALA A 103 6.60 -11.65 -7.13
CA ALA A 103 7.63 -12.59 -7.54
C ALA A 103 7.62 -13.77 -6.56
N LYS A 104 7.57 -14.98 -7.12
CA LYS A 104 7.38 -16.24 -6.39
C LYS A 104 8.65 -16.70 -5.71
#